data_AF-A0A4U6VGJ9-F1
#
_entry.id   AF-A0A4U6VGJ9-F1
#
_cell.length_a   1.000
_cell.length_b   1.000
_cell.length_c   1.000
_cell.angle_alpha   90.00
_cell.angle_beta   90.00
_cell.angle_gamma   90.00
#
_symmetry.space_group_name_H-M   'P 1'
#
loop_
_entity.id
_entity.type
_entity.pdbx_description
1 polymer ?
#
loop_
_entity_poly.entity_id
_entity_poly.type
_entity_poly.pdbx_seq_one_letter_code
_entity_poly.pdbx_strand_id
1 'polypeptide(L)'
;MLNRWQLGCDTEQYEEAFKSSLAAMGKHGLQSLRVTKYDILEEELMDILCCTVPCLRELVVDGPSITRLPKQIVSLVNLTYLRLCIERIKQEDLCILGAIPTLLSADLSAAHAPDERLTIRSQQFRCLKEFRFWIHHAQDGLEMLFLVEAMPELRRLYLDLVFVAMETESKMGFEFSFEQLASLEHIGVRILPNNVTRSRVEAAEAAIRNAVSIHPGQPTLDLKVEGTTIEDKDEGEDRSGHGMAEVLEEDP
;
A
#
# COMPACT_ATOMS: atom_id res chain seq x y z
N MET A 1 -22.39 29.76 -5.56
CA MET A 1 -21.02 30.30 -5.46
C MET A 1 -20.78 30.66 -4.00
N LEU A 2 -20.25 29.75 -3.19
CA LEU A 2 -19.80 30.07 -1.83
C LEU A 2 -18.41 30.72 -1.92
N ASN A 3 -18.24 31.84 -1.22
CA ASN A 3 -17.05 32.66 -1.27
C ASN A 3 -15.85 31.95 -0.64
N ARG A 4 -14.72 31.91 -1.35
CA ARG A 4 -13.43 31.35 -0.92
C ARG A 4 -12.93 31.86 0.45
N TRP A 5 -13.42 33.02 0.88
CA TRP A 5 -13.10 33.65 2.16
C TRP A 5 -13.88 33.09 3.36
N GLN A 6 -15.05 32.50 3.13
CA GLN A 6 -15.87 31.91 4.20
C GLN A 6 -15.39 30.49 4.53
N LEU A 7 -14.90 29.74 3.53
CA LEU A 7 -14.24 28.45 3.74
C LEU A 7 -12.95 28.58 4.56
N GLY A 8 -12.13 29.61 4.34
CA GLY A 8 -10.85 29.76 5.06
C GLY A 8 -11.01 30.03 6.57
N CYS A 9 -12.02 30.81 6.95
CA CYS A 9 -12.32 31.12 8.37
C CYS A 9 -12.88 29.89 9.11
N ASP A 10 -13.74 29.10 8.44
CA ASP A 10 -14.32 27.89 9.02
C ASP A 10 -13.27 26.78 9.22
N THR A 11 -12.27 26.69 8.32
CA THR A 11 -11.18 25.70 8.43
C THR A 11 -10.26 26.00 9.61
N GLU A 12 -9.73 27.23 9.74
CA GLU A 12 -8.85 27.59 10.87
C GLU A 12 -9.56 27.42 12.23
N GLN A 13 -10.83 27.82 12.30
CA GLN A 13 -11.62 27.64 13.52
C GLN A 13 -11.83 26.16 13.85
N TYR A 14 -12.03 25.31 12.84
CA TYR A 14 -12.16 23.87 13.02
C TYR A 14 -10.84 23.24 13.49
N GLU A 15 -9.71 23.65 12.93
CA GLU A 15 -8.38 23.18 13.36
C GLU A 15 -8.11 23.52 14.82
N GLU A 16 -8.35 24.75 15.23
CA GLU A 16 -8.13 25.17 16.62
C GLU A 16 -9.09 24.46 17.59
N ALA A 17 -10.34 24.24 17.18
CA ALA A 17 -11.29 23.43 17.95
C ALA A 17 -10.85 21.96 18.05
N PHE A 18 -10.28 21.41 16.98
CA PHE A 18 -9.74 20.06 16.94
C PHE A 18 -8.52 19.92 17.86
N LYS A 19 -7.52 20.82 17.76
CA LYS A 19 -6.35 20.88 18.66
C LYS A 19 -6.78 20.99 20.12
N SER A 20 -7.73 21.88 20.42
CA SER A 20 -8.25 22.08 21.78
C SER A 20 -8.93 20.82 22.32
N SER A 21 -9.73 20.15 21.48
CA SER A 21 -10.40 18.90 21.83
C SER A 21 -9.40 17.78 22.08
N LEU A 22 -8.39 17.63 21.23
CA LEU A 22 -7.29 16.68 21.42
C LEU A 22 -6.55 16.94 22.74
N ALA A 23 -6.22 18.19 23.04
CA ALA A 23 -5.52 18.56 24.27
C ALA A 23 -6.36 18.26 25.53
N ALA A 24 -7.67 18.48 25.47
CA ALA A 24 -8.57 18.13 26.55
C ALA A 24 -8.65 16.60 26.72
N MET A 25 -8.92 15.86 25.64
CA MET A 25 -9.07 14.40 25.68
C MET A 25 -7.76 13.67 26.02
N GLY A 26 -6.62 14.18 25.56
CA GLY A 26 -5.29 13.64 25.85
C GLY A 26 -4.98 13.64 27.34
N LYS A 27 -5.36 14.70 28.07
CA LYS A 27 -5.23 14.79 29.54
C LYS A 27 -6.06 13.74 30.27
N HIS A 28 -7.12 13.23 29.64
CA HIS A 28 -8.00 12.20 30.19
C HIS A 28 -7.67 10.79 29.67
N GLY A 29 -6.53 10.62 28.99
CA GLY A 29 -6.04 9.31 28.57
C GLY A 29 -6.84 8.71 27.42
N LEU A 30 -7.15 9.52 26.39
CA LEU A 30 -7.80 9.05 25.16
C LEU A 30 -7.09 7.79 24.61
N GLN A 31 -7.87 6.72 24.39
CA GLN A 31 -7.35 5.42 23.93
C GLN A 31 -7.72 5.09 22.49
N SER A 32 -8.83 5.59 21.97
CA SER A 32 -9.26 5.34 20.59
C SER A 32 -9.67 6.66 19.96
N LEU A 33 -9.15 6.91 18.76
CA LEU A 33 -9.42 8.10 17.98
C LEU A 33 -9.72 7.68 16.55
N ARG A 34 -10.93 8.00 16.11
CA ARG A 34 -11.31 7.92 14.70
C ARG A 34 -11.57 9.32 14.19
N VAL A 35 -10.99 9.61 13.05
CA VAL A 35 -11.22 10.84 12.32
C VAL A 35 -11.74 10.45 10.93
N THR A 36 -12.75 11.15 10.43
CA THR A 36 -13.47 10.79 9.19
C THR A 36 -13.54 11.92 8.15
N LYS A 37 -13.01 13.10 8.47
CA LYS A 37 -12.97 14.27 7.58
C LYS A 37 -11.56 14.85 7.61
N TYR A 38 -10.79 14.54 6.57
CA TYR A 38 -9.35 14.79 6.48
C TYR A 38 -8.95 15.93 5.56
N ASP A 39 -9.91 16.62 4.91
CA ASP A 39 -9.62 17.78 4.06
C ASP A 39 -8.88 18.91 4.80
N ILE A 40 -8.73 18.79 6.13
CA ILE A 40 -8.16 19.75 7.06
C ILE A 40 -6.89 19.20 7.73
N LEU A 41 -6.60 17.89 7.68
CA LEU A 41 -5.49 17.31 8.46
C LEU A 41 -4.18 17.27 7.68
N GLU A 42 -3.54 18.43 7.66
CA GLU A 42 -2.17 18.59 7.18
C GLU A 42 -1.16 17.86 8.10
N GLU A 43 0.06 17.67 7.59
CA GLU A 43 1.18 17.00 8.28
C GLU A 43 1.38 17.55 9.71
N GLU A 44 1.31 18.88 9.87
CA GLU A 44 1.51 19.56 11.16
C GLU A 44 0.44 19.18 12.20
N LEU A 45 -0.83 19.08 11.79
CA LEU A 45 -1.92 18.70 12.71
C LEU A 45 -1.83 17.24 13.12
N MET A 46 -1.39 16.38 12.21
CA MET A 46 -1.14 14.99 12.51
C MET A 46 0.03 14.82 13.50
N ASP A 47 1.09 15.62 13.36
CA ASP A 47 2.18 15.63 14.33
C ASP A 47 1.70 16.13 15.70
N ILE A 48 0.87 17.17 15.76
CA ILE A 48 0.24 17.65 17.00
C ILE A 48 -0.62 16.56 17.64
N LEU A 49 -1.45 15.87 16.84
CA LEU A 49 -2.27 14.75 17.31
C LEU A 49 -1.39 13.71 17.99
N CYS A 50 -0.34 13.23 17.31
CA CYS A 50 0.52 12.18 17.85
C CYS A 50 1.17 12.60 19.18
N CYS A 51 1.59 13.86 19.31
CA CYS A 51 2.20 14.38 20.52
C CYS A 51 1.19 14.59 21.68
N THR A 52 -0.07 14.87 21.35
CA THR A 52 -1.08 15.31 22.34
C THR A 52 -1.81 14.13 22.99
N VAL A 53 -1.86 12.97 22.33
CA VAL A 53 -2.55 11.76 22.82
C VAL A 53 -1.60 10.56 22.94
N PRO A 54 -0.58 10.60 23.82
CA PRO A 54 0.45 9.54 23.90
C PRO A 54 -0.08 8.18 24.43
N CYS A 55 -1.26 8.17 25.03
CA CYS A 55 -1.93 6.96 25.54
C CYS A 55 -2.79 6.25 24.48
N LEU A 56 -2.78 6.74 23.23
CA LEU A 56 -3.62 6.21 22.16
C LEU A 56 -3.24 4.76 21.84
N ARG A 57 -4.26 3.91 21.74
CA ARG A 57 -4.17 2.48 21.40
C ARG A 57 -4.75 2.17 20.03
N GLU A 58 -5.69 2.98 19.56
CA GLU A 58 -6.31 2.83 18.25
C GLU A 58 -6.35 4.18 17.55
N LEU A 59 -5.80 4.23 16.33
CA LEU A 59 -5.85 5.39 15.46
C LEU A 59 -6.46 4.98 14.14
N VAL A 60 -7.57 5.62 13.77
CA VAL A 60 -8.22 5.42 12.48
C VAL A 60 -8.39 6.75 11.78
N VAL A 61 -7.85 6.79 10.57
CA VAL A 61 -7.78 7.96 9.71
C VAL A 61 -8.53 7.62 8.43
N ASP A 62 -9.83 7.87 8.40
CA ASP A 62 -10.68 7.62 7.23
C ASP A 62 -10.84 8.93 6.42
N GLY A 63 -10.48 8.94 5.15
CA GLY A 63 -10.61 10.12 4.29
C GLY A 63 -9.72 10.04 3.05
N PRO A 64 -9.48 11.18 2.36
CA PRO A 64 -8.49 11.25 1.29
C PRO A 64 -7.11 10.80 1.79
N SER A 65 -6.29 10.33 0.86
CA SER A 65 -4.93 9.88 1.18
C SER A 65 -4.06 11.02 1.69
N ILE A 66 -3.39 10.84 2.82
CA ILE A 66 -2.37 11.80 3.29
C ILE A 66 -1.16 11.74 2.36
N THR A 67 -0.61 12.89 1.99
CA THR A 67 0.52 12.96 1.04
C THR A 67 1.81 12.43 1.65
N ARG A 68 1.97 12.55 2.96
CA ARG A 68 3.15 12.11 3.73
C ARG A 68 2.74 11.57 5.09
N LEU A 69 3.44 10.55 5.57
CA LEU A 69 3.24 10.04 6.92
C LEU A 69 3.82 11.02 7.95
N PRO A 70 3.06 11.42 8.99
CA PRO A 70 3.58 12.24 10.08
C PRO A 70 4.66 11.47 10.85
N LYS A 71 5.87 12.04 10.95
CA LYS A 71 6.99 11.36 11.61
C LYS A 71 6.73 11.12 13.10
N GLN A 72 5.93 11.99 13.73
CA GLN A 72 5.63 11.86 15.16
C GLN A 72 4.71 10.67 15.48
N ILE A 73 4.17 9.94 14.49
CA ILE A 73 3.37 8.73 14.76
C ILE A 73 4.13 7.68 15.58
N VAL A 74 5.46 7.66 15.49
CA VAL A 74 6.33 6.79 16.30
C VAL A 74 6.23 7.08 17.81
N SER A 75 5.79 8.27 18.19
CA SER A 75 5.58 8.65 19.60
C SER A 75 4.38 7.94 20.24
N LEU A 76 3.48 7.37 19.44
CA LEU A 76 2.33 6.60 19.89
C LEU A 76 2.75 5.19 20.32
N VAL A 77 3.60 5.10 21.35
CA VAL A 77 4.23 3.86 21.82
C VAL A 77 3.25 2.84 22.41
N ASN A 78 1.99 3.21 22.62
CA ASN A 78 0.92 2.34 23.11
C ASN A 78 -0.04 1.92 21.99
N LEU A 79 0.22 2.34 20.74
CA LEU A 79 -0.66 2.07 19.61
C LEU A 79 -0.66 0.58 19.28
N THR A 80 -1.85 0.00 19.27
CA THR A 80 -2.10 -1.44 19.00
C THR A 80 -2.80 -1.66 17.66
N TYR A 81 -3.61 -0.70 17.22
CA TYR A 81 -4.30 -0.74 15.93
C TYR A 81 -4.10 0.59 15.19
N LEU A 82 -3.75 0.49 13.91
CA LEU A 82 -3.57 1.63 13.03
C LEU A 82 -4.31 1.40 11.71
N ARG A 83 -5.12 2.37 11.29
CA ARG A 83 -5.61 2.47 9.91
C ARG A 83 -5.27 3.82 9.31
N LEU A 84 -4.60 3.81 8.16
CA LEU A 84 -4.22 5.02 7.40
C LEU A 84 -4.43 4.82 5.90
N CYS A 85 -4.76 5.91 5.20
CA CYS A 85 -4.66 6.00 3.75
C CYS A 85 -3.54 7.01 3.39
N ILE A 86 -2.53 6.57 2.64
CA ILE A 86 -1.36 7.36 2.22
C ILE A 86 -1.37 7.47 0.69
N GLU A 87 -0.89 8.57 0.12
CA GLU A 87 -0.95 8.75 -1.33
C GLU A 87 -0.03 7.74 -2.04
N ARG A 88 1.23 7.68 -1.59
CA ARG A 88 2.25 6.71 -2.02
C ARG A 88 3.09 6.35 -0.81
N ILE A 89 3.07 5.07 -0.42
CA ILE A 89 3.91 4.59 0.68
C ILE A 89 5.37 4.48 0.22
N LYS A 90 6.26 4.99 1.06
CA LYS A 90 7.72 4.90 0.90
C LYS A 90 8.33 3.97 1.92
N GLN A 91 9.58 3.59 1.66
CA GLN A 91 10.41 2.83 2.57
C GLN A 91 10.60 3.53 3.93
N GLU A 92 10.69 4.87 3.95
CA GLU A 92 10.79 5.66 5.18
C GLU A 92 9.53 5.50 6.05
N ASP A 93 8.34 5.50 5.43
CA ASP A 93 7.07 5.38 6.15
C ASP A 93 6.97 4.04 6.88
N LEU A 94 7.33 2.95 6.19
CA LEU A 94 7.39 1.61 6.81
C LEU A 94 8.43 1.52 7.93
N CYS A 95 9.54 2.27 7.84
CA CYS A 95 10.51 2.31 8.93
C CYS A 95 9.93 2.98 10.19
N ILE A 96 9.20 4.07 10.01
CA ILE A 96 8.56 4.81 11.09
C ILE A 96 7.47 3.94 11.74
N LEU A 97 6.57 3.38 10.93
CA LEU A 97 5.48 2.52 11.41
C LEU A 97 6.02 1.25 12.07
N GLY A 98 7.06 0.65 11.49
CA GLY A 98 7.70 -0.57 11.98
C GLY A 98 8.47 -0.40 13.29
N ALA A 99 8.72 0.85 13.71
CA ALA A 99 9.35 1.15 14.99
C ALA A 99 8.36 1.21 16.17
N ILE A 100 7.05 1.21 15.91
CA ILE A 100 6.02 1.25 16.96
C ILE A 100 5.99 -0.10 17.70
N PRO A 101 6.34 -0.14 19.01
CA PRO A 101 6.65 -1.39 19.69
C PRO A 101 5.42 -2.24 20.03
N THR A 102 4.24 -1.64 20.14
CA THR A 102 3.00 -2.31 20.57
C THR A 102 2.04 -2.60 19.42
N LEU A 103 2.40 -2.27 18.18
CA LEU A 103 1.48 -2.37 17.04
C LEU A 103 1.17 -3.84 16.75
N LEU A 104 -0.10 -4.22 16.91
CA LEU A 104 -0.59 -5.59 16.75
C LEU A 104 -1.29 -5.78 15.40
N SER A 105 -1.95 -4.75 14.89
CA SER A 105 -2.65 -4.78 13.61
C SER A 105 -2.50 -3.45 12.89
N ALA A 106 -2.17 -3.52 11.59
CA ALA A 106 -2.03 -2.37 10.73
C ALA A 106 -2.83 -2.58 9.45
N ASP A 107 -3.58 -1.55 9.07
CA ASP A 107 -4.46 -1.50 7.91
C ASP A 107 -4.07 -0.26 7.09
N LEU A 108 -3.21 -0.47 6.12
CA LEU A 108 -2.66 0.61 5.30
C LEU A 108 -3.29 0.56 3.92
N SER A 109 -3.78 1.69 3.44
CA SER A 109 -4.14 1.87 2.04
C SER A 109 -3.21 2.88 1.37
N ALA A 110 -2.88 2.62 0.11
CA ALA A 110 -2.10 3.49 -0.74
C ALA A 110 -2.92 3.87 -1.97
N ALA A 111 -3.03 5.15 -2.30
CA ALA A 111 -3.69 5.56 -3.54
C ALA A 111 -2.97 4.96 -4.74
N HIS A 112 -1.64 5.05 -4.78
CA HIS A 112 -0.82 4.50 -5.84
C HIS A 112 0.19 3.49 -5.33
N ALA A 113 0.60 2.59 -6.23
CA ALA A 113 1.75 1.73 -6.01
C ALA A 113 3.00 2.56 -5.60
N PRO A 114 3.87 2.01 -4.74
CA PRO A 114 5.16 2.62 -4.43
C PRO A 114 6.02 2.80 -5.70
N ASP A 115 6.79 3.88 -5.76
CA ASP A 115 7.79 4.10 -6.81
C ASP A 115 9.11 3.33 -6.54
N GLU A 116 9.19 2.64 -5.40
CA GLU A 116 10.37 1.93 -4.93
C GLU A 116 10.02 0.58 -4.31
N ARG A 117 11.00 -0.31 -4.28
CA ARG A 117 10.89 -1.58 -3.57
C ARG A 117 10.75 -1.34 -2.07
N LEU A 118 9.73 -1.94 -1.47
CA LEU A 118 9.49 -1.88 -0.03
C LEU A 118 10.18 -3.06 0.66
N THR A 119 11.07 -2.77 1.60
CA THR A 119 11.79 -3.77 2.40
C THR A 119 11.47 -3.61 3.88
N ILE A 120 10.90 -4.65 4.49
CA ILE A 120 10.76 -4.75 5.94
C ILE A 120 12.04 -5.36 6.51
N ARG A 121 12.75 -4.57 7.30
CA ARG A 121 14.02 -4.98 7.91
C ARG A 121 13.80 -5.86 9.14
N SER A 122 14.86 -6.54 9.55
CA SER A 122 14.90 -7.33 10.79
C SER A 122 14.40 -6.50 11.99
N GLN A 123 13.59 -7.13 12.85
CA GLN A 123 13.02 -6.54 14.06
C GLN A 123 12.01 -5.38 13.86
N GLN A 124 11.68 -5.02 12.61
CA GLN A 124 10.56 -4.10 12.34
C GLN A 124 9.22 -4.82 12.54
N PHE A 125 8.23 -4.09 13.05
CA PHE A 125 6.88 -4.59 13.30
C PHE A 125 6.86 -5.81 14.23
N ARG A 126 7.68 -5.77 15.29
CA ARG A 126 7.97 -6.91 16.17
C ARG A 126 6.75 -7.63 16.78
N CYS A 127 5.67 -6.91 17.04
CA CYS A 127 4.46 -7.45 17.69
C CYS A 127 3.29 -7.59 16.70
N LEU A 128 3.50 -7.28 15.42
CA LEU A 128 2.43 -7.23 14.43
C LEU A 128 1.95 -8.64 14.13
N LYS A 129 0.64 -8.88 14.30
CA LYS A 129 -0.02 -10.18 14.09
C LYS A 129 -0.84 -10.20 12.81
N GLU A 130 -1.31 -9.03 12.39
CA GLU A 130 -2.15 -8.87 11.21
C GLU A 130 -1.73 -7.62 10.43
N PHE A 131 -1.46 -7.81 9.14
CA PHE A 131 -1.13 -6.72 8.23
C PHE A 131 -2.07 -6.74 7.04
N ARG A 132 -2.79 -5.64 6.83
CA ARG A 132 -3.56 -5.41 5.61
C ARG A 132 -2.91 -4.29 4.82
N PHE A 133 -2.71 -4.54 3.53
CA PHE A 133 -2.17 -3.56 2.63
C PHE A 133 -2.99 -3.48 1.35
N TRP A 134 -3.61 -2.33 1.11
CA TRP A 134 -4.45 -2.07 -0.04
C TRP A 134 -3.75 -1.06 -0.97
N ILE A 135 -3.61 -1.39 -2.25
CA ILE A 135 -3.17 -0.46 -3.29
C ILE A 135 -4.33 -0.21 -4.28
N HIS A 136 -4.77 1.04 -4.39
CA HIS A 136 -5.88 1.43 -5.26
C HIS A 136 -5.51 1.55 -6.74
N HIS A 137 -4.22 1.73 -7.03
CA HIS A 137 -3.67 1.79 -8.38
C HIS A 137 -2.38 0.95 -8.44
N ALA A 138 -2.53 -0.36 -8.54
CA ALA A 138 -1.46 -1.36 -8.48
C ALA A 138 -0.81 -1.68 -9.84
N GLN A 139 -1.26 -1.05 -10.93
CA GLN A 139 -0.76 -1.37 -12.27
C GLN A 139 0.76 -1.17 -12.40
N ASP A 140 1.36 -0.22 -11.66
CA ASP A 140 2.80 0.06 -11.71
C ASP A 140 3.67 -1.02 -11.05
N GLY A 141 3.07 -1.96 -10.32
CA GLY A 141 3.75 -3.08 -9.69
C GLY A 141 3.75 -3.01 -8.16
N LEU A 142 4.29 -4.05 -7.54
CA LEU A 142 4.53 -4.09 -6.10
C LEU A 142 5.67 -5.07 -5.80
N GLU A 143 6.79 -4.54 -5.31
CA GLU A 143 7.89 -5.33 -4.79
C GLU A 143 7.96 -5.16 -3.28
N MET A 144 7.63 -6.22 -2.54
CA MET A 144 7.60 -6.20 -1.08
C MET A 144 8.45 -7.34 -0.52
N LEU A 145 9.64 -6.97 -0.03
CA LEU A 145 10.62 -7.88 0.53
C LEU A 145 10.62 -7.81 2.06
N PHE A 146 10.89 -8.94 2.67
CA PHE A 146 11.02 -9.16 4.10
C PHE A 146 12.40 -9.72 4.34
N LEU A 147 13.15 -9.13 5.27
CA LEU A 147 14.41 -9.71 5.72
C LEU A 147 14.14 -10.75 6.81
N VAL A 148 15.15 -11.57 7.10
CA VAL A 148 15.13 -12.51 8.22
C VAL A 148 14.75 -11.76 9.51
N GLU A 149 13.83 -12.34 10.29
CA GLU A 149 13.25 -11.76 11.51
C GLU A 149 12.43 -10.47 11.32
N ALA A 150 12.02 -10.15 10.09
CA ALA A 150 10.96 -9.17 9.86
C ALA A 150 9.62 -9.73 10.37
N MET A 151 8.81 -8.90 11.03
CA MET A 151 7.44 -9.25 11.42
C MET A 151 7.32 -10.64 12.09
N PRO A 152 8.10 -10.93 13.15
CA PRO A 152 8.28 -12.29 13.68
C PRO A 152 6.98 -12.92 14.24
N GLU A 153 5.98 -12.11 14.61
CA GLU A 153 4.68 -12.59 15.11
C GLU A 153 3.54 -12.53 14.07
N LEU A 154 3.83 -12.18 12.82
CA LEU A 154 2.79 -11.98 11.80
C LEU A 154 2.16 -13.30 11.40
N ARG A 155 0.85 -13.41 11.62
CA ARG A 155 0.07 -14.61 11.30
C ARG A 155 -0.78 -14.44 10.06
N ARG A 156 -1.26 -13.23 9.80
CA ARG A 156 -2.19 -12.94 8.71
C ARG A 156 -1.72 -11.77 7.87
N LEU A 157 -1.53 -12.01 6.58
CA LEU A 157 -1.24 -10.98 5.59
C LEU A 157 -2.43 -10.87 4.63
N TYR A 158 -2.92 -9.65 4.41
CA TYR A 158 -3.97 -9.37 3.44
C TYR A 158 -3.47 -8.36 2.42
N LEU A 159 -3.59 -8.69 1.14
CA LEU A 159 -3.23 -7.81 0.03
C LEU A 159 -4.45 -7.56 -0.85
N ASP A 160 -4.83 -6.29 -1.00
CA ASP A 160 -5.87 -5.87 -1.92
C ASP A 160 -5.23 -5.04 -3.04
N LEU A 161 -5.25 -5.56 -4.27
CA LEU A 161 -4.58 -4.95 -5.42
C LEU A 161 -5.61 -4.56 -6.47
N VAL A 162 -5.87 -3.27 -6.60
CA VAL A 162 -6.79 -2.72 -7.62
C VAL A 162 -5.97 -2.28 -8.82
N PHE A 163 -6.29 -2.84 -9.99
CA PHE A 163 -5.63 -2.48 -11.24
C PHE A 163 -6.56 -1.60 -12.05
N VAL A 164 -6.08 -0.43 -12.45
CA VAL A 164 -6.82 0.48 -13.30
C VAL A 164 -6.03 0.71 -14.58
N ALA A 165 -6.70 0.61 -15.72
CA ALA A 165 -6.09 0.90 -17.02
C ALA A 165 -5.42 2.28 -17.01
N MET A 166 -4.14 2.34 -17.37
CA MET A 166 -3.39 3.57 -17.60
C MET A 166 -2.59 3.43 -18.89
N GLU A 167 -2.37 4.56 -19.58
CA GLU A 167 -1.62 4.60 -20.85
C GLU A 167 -0.09 4.48 -20.65
N THR A 168 0.37 4.48 -19.40
CA THR A 168 1.79 4.46 -19.06
C THR A 168 2.28 3.03 -18.86
N GLU A 169 3.42 2.71 -19.46
CA GLU A 169 4.13 1.45 -19.19
C GLU A 169 4.48 1.33 -17.70
N SER A 170 4.23 0.15 -17.14
CA SER A 170 4.57 -0.15 -15.75
C SER A 170 6.08 -0.14 -15.55
N LYS A 171 6.54 0.59 -14.53
CA LYS A 171 7.97 0.73 -14.23
C LYS A 171 8.54 -0.44 -13.43
N MET A 172 7.72 -1.17 -12.67
CA MET A 172 8.14 -2.26 -11.80
C MET A 172 7.35 -3.55 -12.03
N GLY A 173 7.88 -4.66 -11.50
CA GLY A 173 7.23 -5.97 -11.52
C GLY A 173 6.39 -6.26 -10.27
N PHE A 174 6.15 -7.54 -10.05
CA PHE A 174 5.62 -8.07 -8.79
C PHE A 174 6.64 -9.03 -8.19
N GLU A 175 7.07 -8.76 -6.96
CA GLU A 175 8.04 -9.59 -6.24
C GLU A 175 7.70 -9.62 -4.74
N PHE A 176 7.68 -10.81 -4.15
CA PHE A 176 7.34 -11.01 -2.75
C PHE A 176 8.25 -12.05 -2.13
N SER A 177 8.82 -11.76 -0.96
CA SER A 177 9.67 -12.72 -0.22
C SER A 177 8.99 -13.22 1.06
N PHE A 178 7.81 -13.84 0.90
CA PHE A 178 7.02 -14.30 2.04
C PHE A 178 7.74 -15.37 2.85
N GLU A 179 8.67 -16.12 2.27
CA GLU A 179 9.40 -17.23 2.92
C GLU A 179 10.21 -16.81 4.15
N GLN A 180 10.44 -15.51 4.35
CA GLN A 180 11.11 -14.96 5.54
C GLN A 180 10.17 -14.73 6.73
N LEU A 181 8.84 -14.83 6.54
CA LEU A 181 7.82 -14.59 7.56
C LEU A 181 7.52 -15.87 8.35
N ALA A 182 8.37 -16.19 9.32
CA ALA A 182 8.37 -17.49 10.01
C ALA A 182 7.03 -17.91 10.66
N SER A 183 6.22 -16.96 11.13
CA SER A 183 4.95 -17.23 11.85
C SER A 183 3.70 -17.12 10.96
N LEU A 184 3.88 -16.96 9.64
CA LEU A 184 2.76 -16.70 8.73
C LEU A 184 1.88 -17.94 8.57
N GLU A 185 0.59 -17.79 8.89
CA GLU A 185 -0.40 -18.87 8.87
C GLU A 185 -1.35 -18.72 7.67
N HIS A 186 -1.70 -17.48 7.31
CA HIS A 186 -2.70 -17.19 6.29
C HIS A 186 -2.36 -15.96 5.46
N ILE A 187 -2.61 -16.09 4.16
CA ILE A 187 -2.47 -15.03 3.17
C ILE A 187 -3.80 -14.90 2.42
N GLY A 188 -4.45 -13.75 2.56
CA GLY A 188 -5.62 -13.39 1.77
C GLY A 188 -5.23 -12.39 0.70
N VAL A 189 -5.59 -12.64 -0.55
CA VAL A 189 -5.31 -11.73 -1.66
C VAL A 189 -6.57 -11.51 -2.48
N ARG A 190 -6.92 -10.25 -2.73
CA ARG A 190 -7.91 -9.89 -3.74
C ARG A 190 -7.24 -9.05 -4.82
N ILE A 191 -7.37 -9.52 -6.07
CA ILE A 191 -6.96 -8.79 -7.25
C ILE A 191 -8.23 -8.29 -7.95
N LEU A 192 -8.31 -6.97 -8.13
CA LEU A 192 -9.49 -6.27 -8.63
C LEU A 192 -9.14 -5.60 -9.97
N PRO A 193 -9.18 -6.34 -11.09
CA PRO A 193 -8.87 -5.78 -12.40
C PRO A 193 -10.00 -4.91 -12.95
N ASN A 194 -9.64 -3.74 -13.47
CA ASN A 194 -10.53 -2.82 -14.16
C ASN A 194 -9.90 -2.37 -15.49
N ASN A 195 -10.29 -3.06 -16.57
CA ASN A 195 -9.86 -2.79 -17.95
C ASN A 195 -8.34 -2.88 -18.16
N VAL A 196 -7.63 -3.62 -17.31
CA VAL A 196 -6.19 -3.85 -17.41
C VAL A 196 -5.89 -5.09 -18.25
N THR A 197 -4.70 -5.16 -18.84
CA THR A 197 -4.22 -6.34 -19.55
C THR A 197 -4.21 -7.58 -18.66
N ARG A 198 -4.63 -8.70 -19.24
CA ARG A 198 -4.64 -10.00 -18.57
C ARG A 198 -3.25 -10.42 -18.12
N SER A 199 -2.23 -10.24 -18.97
CA SER A 199 -0.83 -10.51 -18.64
C SER A 199 -0.37 -9.87 -17.33
N ARG A 200 -0.84 -8.65 -17.03
CA ARG A 200 -0.44 -7.93 -15.81
C ARG A 200 -1.05 -8.53 -14.55
N VAL A 201 -2.30 -8.96 -14.62
CA VAL A 201 -2.99 -9.67 -13.54
C VAL A 201 -2.34 -11.04 -13.31
N GLU A 202 -2.04 -11.77 -14.39
CA GLU A 202 -1.37 -13.07 -14.34
C GLU A 202 0.04 -12.96 -13.76
N ALA A 203 0.78 -11.89 -14.06
CA ALA A 203 2.09 -11.64 -13.46
C ALA A 203 2.00 -11.46 -11.93
N ALA A 204 1.01 -10.70 -11.44
CA ALA A 204 0.78 -10.51 -10.00
C ALA A 204 0.37 -11.83 -9.32
N GLU A 205 -0.57 -12.56 -9.92
CA GLU A 205 -0.99 -13.89 -9.43
C GLU A 205 0.18 -14.88 -9.38
N ALA A 206 0.97 -14.95 -10.45
CA ALA A 206 2.12 -15.85 -10.53
C ALA A 206 3.18 -15.51 -9.48
N ALA A 207 3.49 -14.23 -9.27
CA ALA A 207 4.43 -13.79 -8.24
C ALA A 207 3.97 -14.18 -6.84
N ILE A 208 2.68 -13.97 -6.52
CA ILE A 208 2.09 -14.32 -5.22
C ILE A 208 2.11 -15.84 -5.03
N ARG A 209 1.65 -16.62 -6.02
CA ARG A 209 1.64 -18.08 -5.94
C ARG A 209 3.05 -18.65 -5.77
N ASN A 210 4.03 -18.10 -6.49
CA ASN A 210 5.43 -18.51 -6.37
C ASN A 210 5.94 -18.27 -4.94
N ALA A 211 5.81 -17.04 -4.43
CA ALA A 211 6.24 -16.68 -3.08
C ALA A 211 5.60 -17.55 -1.98
N VAL A 212 4.32 -17.92 -2.14
CA VAL A 212 3.65 -18.85 -1.22
C VAL A 212 4.17 -20.28 -1.35
N SER A 213 4.40 -20.76 -2.57
CA SER A 213 4.80 -22.15 -2.82
C SER A 213 6.17 -22.52 -2.25
N ILE A 214 7.07 -21.54 -2.13
CA ILE A 214 8.40 -21.73 -1.55
C ILE A 214 8.45 -21.50 -0.04
N HIS A 215 7.32 -21.10 0.57
CA HIS A 215 7.28 -20.78 1.99
C HIS A 215 7.37 -22.05 2.86
N PRO A 216 8.33 -22.15 3.80
CA PRO A 216 8.56 -23.37 4.57
C PRO A 216 7.36 -23.79 5.44
N GLY A 217 6.64 -22.81 5.99
CA GLY A 217 5.42 -23.03 6.80
C GLY A 217 4.13 -23.33 6.02
N GLN A 218 4.15 -23.31 4.68
CA GLN A 218 2.99 -23.58 3.81
C GLN A 218 1.69 -22.87 4.26
N PRO A 219 1.68 -21.52 4.32
CA PRO A 219 0.50 -20.77 4.76
C PRO A 219 -0.69 -21.01 3.84
N THR A 220 -1.89 -20.90 4.40
CA THR A 220 -3.13 -21.02 3.61
C THR A 220 -3.29 -19.78 2.73
N LEU A 221 -3.40 -19.99 1.41
CA LEU A 221 -3.66 -18.92 0.44
C LEU A 221 -5.15 -18.88 0.06
N ASP A 222 -5.83 -17.77 0.33
CA ASP A 222 -7.12 -17.40 -0.26
C ASP A 222 -6.90 -16.31 -1.31
N LEU A 223 -6.78 -16.70 -2.58
CA LEU A 223 -6.58 -15.78 -3.70
C LEU A 223 -7.87 -15.68 -4.53
N LYS A 224 -8.36 -14.45 -4.70
CA LYS A 224 -9.53 -14.13 -5.52
C LYS A 224 -9.20 -13.07 -6.56
N VAL A 225 -9.65 -13.30 -7.79
CA VAL A 225 -9.61 -12.32 -8.87
C VAL A 225 -11.05 -11.95 -9.19
N GLU A 226 -11.41 -10.69 -8.97
CA GLU A 226 -12.78 -10.19 -9.08
C GLU A 226 -12.82 -8.95 -9.99
N GLY A 227 -13.23 -9.11 -11.25
CA GLY A 227 -13.30 -7.99 -12.19
C GLY A 227 -13.14 -8.43 -13.65
N THR A 228 -12.84 -7.48 -14.53
CA THR A 228 -12.70 -7.73 -15.98
C THR A 228 -11.32 -7.28 -16.48
N THR A 229 -10.67 -8.16 -17.24
CA THR A 229 -9.42 -7.90 -17.95
C THR A 229 -9.65 -7.71 -19.44
N ILE A 230 -8.72 -7.07 -20.14
CA ILE A 230 -8.65 -7.04 -21.60
C ILE A 230 -7.57 -8.01 -22.09
N GLU A 231 -7.79 -8.62 -23.27
CA GLU A 231 -6.78 -9.45 -23.92
C GLU A 231 -5.60 -8.59 -24.37
N ASP A 232 -4.40 -9.15 -24.29
CA ASP A 232 -3.21 -8.52 -24.83
C ASP A 232 -3.36 -8.41 -26.36
N LYS A 233 -2.99 -7.26 -26.94
CA LYS A 233 -2.95 -7.13 -28.40
C LYS A 233 -1.80 -8.00 -28.90
N ASP A 234 -2.09 -9.04 -29.69
CA ASP A 234 -1.07 -9.79 -30.42
C ASP A 234 -0.29 -8.81 -31.30
N GLU A 235 0.97 -8.56 -30.97
CA GLU A 235 1.93 -8.02 -31.91
C GLU A 235 2.22 -9.14 -32.92
N GLY A 236 1.39 -9.21 -33.96
CA GLY A 236 1.60 -10.15 -35.06
C GLY A 236 3.02 -10.00 -35.61
N GLU A 237 3.77 -11.11 -35.60
CA GLU A 237 5.01 -11.25 -36.37
C GLU A 237 4.72 -10.88 -37.83
N ASP A 238 5.21 -9.72 -38.28
CA ASP A 238 5.34 -9.41 -39.71
C ASP A 238 6.39 -10.35 -40.32
N ARG A 239 5.97 -11.57 -40.66
CA ARG A 239 6.70 -12.53 -41.49
C ARG A 239 5.96 -12.71 -42.81
N SER A 240 6.34 -11.93 -43.83
CA SER A 240 6.47 -12.30 -45.25
C SER A 240 6.50 -11.03 -46.13
N GLY A 241 7.32 -10.89 -47.17
CA GLY A 241 8.23 -11.82 -47.79
C GLY A 241 9.25 -11.08 -48.67
N HIS A 242 10.49 -11.55 -48.62
CA HIS A 242 11.54 -11.28 -49.59
C HIS A 242 11.11 -11.91 -50.93
N GLY A 243 10.65 -11.09 -51.88
CA GLY A 243 10.49 -11.49 -53.27
C GLY A 243 11.78 -11.20 -54.03
N MET A 244 12.61 -12.23 -54.21
CA MET A 244 13.69 -12.20 -55.20
C MET A 244 13.09 -12.14 -56.60
N ALA A 245 13.51 -11.17 -57.42
CA ALA A 245 13.31 -11.21 -58.86
C ALA A 245 14.64 -11.54 -59.53
N GLU A 246 14.57 -12.56 -60.37
CA GLU A 246 15.67 -13.26 -61.03
C GLU A 246 16.50 -12.39 -61.98
N VAL A 247 17.75 -12.82 -62.09
CA VAL A 247 18.75 -12.46 -63.09
C VAL A 247 18.29 -12.91 -64.49
N LEU A 248 18.41 -12.03 -65.48
CA LEU A 248 18.66 -12.42 -66.87
C LEU A 248 19.75 -11.51 -67.46
N GLU A 249 20.96 -12.06 -67.51
CA GLU A 249 22.05 -11.68 -68.41
C GLU A 249 21.83 -12.35 -69.77
N GLU A 250 22.06 -11.61 -70.88
CA GLU A 250 22.69 -12.02 -72.16
C GLU A 250 23.01 -10.69 -72.92
N ASP A 251 24.23 -10.13 -72.91
CA ASP A 251 25.46 -10.40 -73.70
C ASP A 251 25.33 -10.31 -75.24
N PRO A 252 26.38 -9.97 -76.02
CA PRO A 252 27.66 -9.30 -75.71
C PRO A 252 27.90 -7.96 -76.46
#